data_AF-A0A7J5RRK3-F1
#
_entry.id   AF-A0A7J5RRK3-F1
#
_cell.length_a   1.000
_cell.length_b   1.000
_cell.length_c   1.000
_cell.angle_alpha   90.00
_cell.angle_beta   90.00
_cell.angle_gamma   90.00
#
_symmetry.space_group_name_H-M   'P 1'
#
loop_
_entity.id
_entity.type
_entity.pdbx_description
1 polymer ?
#
loop_
_entity_poly.entity_id
_entity_poly.type
_entity_poly.pdbx_seq_one_letter_code
_entity_poly.pdbx_strand_id
1 'polypeptide(L)'
;MSIQRSVLERLRKGDEQAFEVVYHAFHRRIYGFLLSSLGEDESAAEDLLQSFFLRLWEARSNIDVDKDFTAYLFTIARNLVYKELREKMTYTVVKLLEEHDVRDRLEADQLLEAESLHSYIVNLLDELPSARKNIFILSRFKHMSNKEIASLLSISEKTVETQIYRTLKFLKSKVNLVLLILFLSQKIKIC
;
A
#
# COMPACT_ATOMS: atom_id res chain seq x y z
N MET A 1 -1.78 -27.50 -2.30
CA MET A 1 -3.04 -27.83 -2.99
C MET A 1 -3.14 -26.92 -4.18
N SER A 2 -3.11 -27.46 -5.40
CA SER A 2 -3.23 -26.70 -6.64
C SER A 2 -4.66 -26.80 -7.16
N ILE A 3 -5.22 -25.68 -7.61
CA ILE A 3 -6.51 -25.67 -8.31
C ILE A 3 -6.27 -26.12 -9.73
N GLN A 4 -7.15 -26.98 -10.24
CA GLN A 4 -7.08 -27.45 -11.62
C GLN A 4 -7.31 -26.29 -12.59
N ARG A 5 -6.56 -26.26 -13.70
CA ARG A 5 -6.68 -25.26 -14.76
C ARG A 5 -8.13 -25.09 -15.25
N SER A 6 -8.86 -26.20 -15.41
CA SER A 6 -10.27 -26.21 -15.84
C SER A 6 -11.18 -25.40 -14.92
N VAL A 7 -10.93 -25.41 -13.60
CA VAL A 7 -11.67 -24.60 -12.63
C VAL A 7 -11.35 -23.12 -12.81
N LEU A 8 -10.07 -22.76 -13.04
CA LEU A 8 -9.68 -21.37 -13.27
C LEU A 8 -10.26 -20.80 -14.57
N GLU A 9 -10.31 -21.62 -15.64
CA GLU A 9 -10.92 -21.23 -16.91
C GLU A 9 -12.43 -20.98 -16.80
N ARG A 10 -13.13 -21.80 -16.00
CA ARG A 10 -14.55 -21.60 -15.68
C ARG A 10 -14.76 -20.36 -14.81
N LEU A 11 -13.94 -20.18 -13.79
CA LEU A 11 -13.97 -18.99 -12.92
C LEU A 11 -13.80 -17.70 -13.74
N ARG A 12 -12.85 -17.68 -14.69
CA ARG A 12 -12.62 -16.53 -15.57
C ARG A 12 -13.87 -16.16 -16.39
N LYS A 13 -14.70 -17.14 -16.74
CA LYS A 13 -15.96 -16.97 -17.47
C LYS A 13 -17.13 -16.59 -16.55
N GLY A 14 -16.92 -16.45 -15.24
CA GLY A 14 -17.97 -16.10 -14.27
C GLY A 14 -18.81 -17.28 -13.80
N ASP A 15 -18.26 -18.49 -13.83
CA ASP A 15 -18.93 -19.67 -13.26
C ASP A 15 -18.87 -19.63 -11.72
N GLU A 16 -20.04 -19.53 -11.08
CA GLU A 16 -20.18 -19.45 -9.62
C GLU A 16 -19.75 -20.74 -8.91
N GLN A 17 -19.97 -21.92 -9.49
CA GLN A 17 -19.53 -23.18 -8.90
C GLN A 17 -18.00 -23.28 -8.90
N ALA A 18 -17.35 -22.75 -9.95
CA ALA A 18 -15.90 -22.68 -9.98
C ALA A 18 -15.34 -21.74 -8.90
N PHE A 19 -16.05 -20.65 -8.61
CA PHE A 19 -15.71 -19.76 -7.50
C PHE A 19 -15.89 -20.42 -6.14
N GLU A 20 -16.97 -21.18 -5.93
CA GLU A 20 -17.21 -21.94 -4.70
C GLU A 20 -16.10 -22.95 -4.41
N VAL A 21 -15.61 -23.66 -5.44
CA VAL A 21 -14.45 -24.56 -5.33
C VAL A 21 -13.22 -23.81 -4.83
N VAL A 22 -12.95 -22.62 -5.38
CA VAL A 22 -11.83 -21.78 -4.95
C VAL A 22 -12.04 -21.27 -3.53
N TYR A 23 -13.26 -20.86 -3.19
CA TYR A 23 -13.63 -20.40 -1.85
C TYR A 23 -13.32 -21.47 -0.80
N HIS A 24 -13.85 -22.69 -0.96
CA HIS A 24 -13.60 -23.76 0.00
C HIS A 24 -12.12 -24.16 0.11
N ALA A 25 -11.38 -24.10 -1.01
CA ALA A 25 -9.96 -24.45 -1.02
C ALA A 25 -9.07 -23.42 -0.29
N PHE A 26 -9.45 -22.14 -0.30
CA PHE A 26 -8.57 -21.05 0.18
C PHE A 26 -9.10 -20.28 1.38
N HIS A 27 -10.40 -20.33 1.67
CA HIS A 27 -11.04 -19.55 2.75
C HIS A 27 -10.24 -19.62 4.05
N ARG A 28 -10.00 -20.83 4.58
CA ARG A 28 -9.30 -21.01 5.87
C ARG A 28 -7.86 -20.50 5.84
N ARG A 29 -7.15 -20.67 4.72
CA ARG A 29 -5.75 -20.27 4.58
C ARG A 29 -5.60 -18.76 4.45
N ILE A 30 -6.49 -18.12 3.69
CA ILE A 30 -6.52 -16.67 3.55
C ILE A 30 -6.97 -16.04 4.87
N TYR A 31 -8.04 -16.55 5.50
CA TYR A 31 -8.47 -16.08 6.81
C TYR A 31 -7.36 -16.13 7.85
N GLY A 32 -6.68 -17.28 8.01
CA GLY A 32 -5.56 -17.39 8.97
C GLY A 32 -4.39 -16.44 8.65
N PHE A 33 -4.10 -16.19 7.37
CA PHE A 33 -3.12 -15.18 6.99
C PHE A 33 -3.56 -13.76 7.34
N LEU A 34 -4.82 -13.41 7.08
CA LEU A 34 -5.37 -12.10 7.40
C LEU A 34 -5.38 -11.86 8.91
N LEU A 35 -5.88 -12.83 9.68
CA LEU A 35 -5.96 -12.77 11.14
C LEU A 35 -4.58 -12.55 11.78
N SER A 36 -3.60 -13.38 11.42
CA SER A 36 -2.22 -13.22 11.92
C SER A 36 -1.57 -11.90 11.47
N SER A 37 -1.88 -11.42 10.26
CA SER A 37 -1.34 -10.16 9.75
C SER A 37 -1.97 -8.91 10.38
N LEU A 38 -3.17 -9.05 10.96
CA LEU A 38 -3.92 -7.99 11.62
C LEU A 38 -3.81 -8.04 13.15
N GLY A 39 -2.93 -8.89 13.69
CA GLY A 39 -2.70 -9.00 15.13
C GLY A 39 -3.85 -9.67 15.88
N GLU A 40 -4.46 -10.69 15.27
CA GLU A 40 -5.57 -11.48 15.84
C GLU A 40 -6.89 -10.69 16.01
N ASP A 41 -7.07 -9.60 15.25
CA ASP A 41 -8.34 -8.86 15.13
C ASP A 41 -9.32 -9.63 14.24
N GLU A 42 -10.18 -10.46 14.85
CA GLU A 42 -11.15 -11.32 14.16
C GLU A 42 -12.13 -10.53 13.28
N SER A 43 -12.68 -9.43 13.82
CA SER A 43 -13.65 -8.60 13.10
C SER A 43 -13.03 -8.01 11.82
N ALA A 44 -11.84 -7.41 11.94
CA ALA A 44 -11.15 -6.88 10.78
C ALA A 44 -10.74 -7.97 9.79
N ALA A 45 -10.37 -9.17 10.27
CA ALA A 45 -10.02 -10.30 9.41
C ALA A 45 -11.21 -10.82 8.60
N GLU A 46 -12.41 -10.90 9.21
CA GLU A 46 -13.65 -11.29 8.52
C GLU A 46 -14.03 -10.28 7.43
N ASP A 47 -13.99 -8.97 7.74
CA ASP A 47 -14.29 -7.91 6.78
C ASP A 47 -13.31 -7.91 5.59
N LEU A 48 -12.01 -8.10 5.87
CA LEU A 48 -11.00 -8.16 4.82
C LEU A 48 -11.11 -9.44 3.99
N LEU A 49 -11.57 -10.55 4.57
CA LEU A 49 -11.81 -11.81 3.86
C LEU A 49 -12.96 -11.67 2.86
N GLN A 50 -14.06 -11.01 3.26
CA GLN A 50 -15.16 -10.70 2.35
C GLN A 50 -14.68 -9.82 1.19
N SER A 51 -13.96 -8.75 1.52
CA SER A 51 -13.36 -7.84 0.53
C SER A 51 -12.39 -8.56 -0.42
N PHE A 52 -11.65 -9.54 0.08
CA PHE A 52 -10.74 -10.37 -0.71
C PHE A 52 -11.50 -11.19 -1.77
N PHE A 53 -12.54 -11.90 -1.36
CA PHE A 53 -13.32 -12.74 -2.27
C PHE A 53 -14.11 -11.91 -3.29
N LEU A 54 -14.62 -10.75 -2.88
CA LEU A 54 -15.25 -9.80 -3.80
C LEU A 54 -14.26 -9.32 -4.87
N ARG A 55 -13.05 -8.91 -4.47
CA ARG A 55 -12.01 -8.49 -5.41
C ARG A 55 -11.55 -9.61 -6.34
N LEU A 56 -11.46 -10.84 -5.82
CA LEU A 56 -11.14 -11.99 -6.65
C LEU A 56 -12.21 -12.18 -7.73
N TRP A 57 -13.49 -12.07 -7.36
CA TRP A 57 -14.60 -12.15 -8.29
C TRP A 57 -14.57 -11.03 -9.33
N GLU A 58 -14.38 -9.78 -8.92
CA GLU A 58 -14.28 -8.63 -9.83
C GLU A 58 -13.11 -8.76 -10.82
N ALA A 59 -11.96 -9.22 -10.33
CA ALA A 59 -10.75 -9.40 -11.14
C ALA A 59 -10.70 -10.74 -11.90
N ARG A 60 -11.75 -11.57 -11.83
CA ARG A 60 -11.72 -12.95 -12.34
C ARG A 60 -11.35 -13.07 -13.81
N SER A 61 -11.78 -12.10 -14.63
CA SER A 61 -11.51 -12.07 -16.08
C SER A 61 -10.02 -11.93 -16.40
N ASN A 62 -9.24 -11.35 -15.49
CA ASN A 62 -7.80 -11.10 -15.64
C ASN A 62 -6.93 -12.23 -15.09
N ILE A 63 -7.52 -13.33 -14.63
CA ILE A 63 -6.77 -14.48 -14.10
C ILE A 63 -5.96 -15.12 -15.24
N ASP A 64 -4.65 -15.16 -15.05
CA ASP A 64 -3.70 -15.88 -15.90
C ASP A 64 -3.60 -17.34 -15.42
N VAL A 65 -4.22 -18.25 -16.18
CA VAL A 65 -4.35 -19.67 -15.81
C VAL A 65 -3.04 -20.44 -15.94
N ASP A 66 -2.01 -19.87 -16.59
CA ASP A 66 -0.70 -20.47 -16.75
C ASP A 66 0.28 -20.09 -15.61
N LYS A 67 -0.15 -19.21 -14.69
CA LYS A 67 0.64 -18.78 -13.53
C LYS A 67 0.19 -19.44 -12.23
N ASP A 68 1.03 -19.31 -11.20
CA ASP A 68 0.71 -19.79 -9.85
C ASP A 68 -0.45 -18.99 -9.24
N PHE A 69 -1.63 -19.62 -9.28
CA PHE A 69 -2.86 -19.06 -8.71
C PHE A 69 -2.77 -18.86 -7.20
N THR A 70 -2.05 -19.70 -6.46
CA THR A 70 -1.86 -19.50 -5.01
C THR A 70 -1.08 -18.22 -4.74
N ALA A 71 0.03 -18.01 -5.46
CA ALA A 71 0.83 -16.80 -5.33
C ALA A 71 0.01 -15.53 -5.69
N TYR A 72 -0.84 -15.63 -6.71
CA TYR A 72 -1.79 -14.57 -7.07
C TYR A 72 -2.74 -14.22 -5.92
N LEU A 73 -3.39 -15.22 -5.31
CA LEU A 73 -4.28 -15.00 -4.17
C LEU A 73 -3.56 -14.33 -2.98
N PHE A 74 -2.39 -14.84 -2.59
CA PHE A 74 -1.64 -14.22 -1.49
C PHE A 74 -1.14 -12.81 -1.80
N THR A 75 -0.96 -12.47 -3.08
CA THR A 75 -0.66 -11.09 -3.51
C THR A 75 -1.85 -10.16 -3.26
N ILE A 76 -3.07 -10.59 -3.61
CA ILE A 76 -4.30 -9.82 -3.33
C ILE A 76 -4.47 -9.64 -1.81
N ALA A 77 -4.38 -10.72 -1.03
CA ALA A 77 -4.55 -10.68 0.41
C ALA A 77 -3.54 -9.75 1.09
N ARG A 78 -2.26 -9.83 0.70
CA ARG A 78 -1.21 -8.93 1.21
C ARG A 78 -1.48 -7.48 0.87
N ASN A 79 -1.93 -7.19 -0.35
CA ASN A 79 -2.26 -5.82 -0.76
C ASN A 79 -3.44 -5.24 0.05
N LEU A 80 -4.42 -6.08 0.40
CA LEU A 80 -5.52 -5.70 1.28
C LEU A 80 -5.04 -5.40 2.70
N VAL A 81 -4.25 -6.30 3.30
CA VAL A 81 -3.64 -6.07 4.63
C VAL A 81 -2.85 -4.76 4.64
N TYR A 82 -2.00 -4.53 3.64
CA TYR A 82 -1.24 -3.28 3.59
C TYR A 82 -2.13 -2.05 3.43
N LYS A 83 -3.26 -2.15 2.73
CA LYS A 83 -4.22 -1.06 2.62
C LYS A 83 -4.86 -0.79 3.99
N GLU A 84 -5.36 -1.83 4.65
CA GLU A 84 -6.01 -1.77 5.95
C GLU A 84 -5.08 -1.19 7.03
N LEU A 85 -3.86 -1.72 7.13
CA LEU A 85 -2.88 -1.23 8.10
C LEU A 85 -2.48 0.23 7.83
N ARG A 86 -2.41 0.67 6.57
CA ARG A 86 -2.16 2.09 6.25
C ARG A 86 -3.33 2.97 6.68
N GLU A 87 -4.56 2.51 6.45
CA GLU A 87 -5.77 3.25 6.83
C GLU A 87 -5.91 3.31 8.37
N LYS A 88 -5.73 2.18 9.07
CA LYS A 88 -5.67 2.13 10.55
C LYS A 88 -4.56 3.02 11.09
N MET A 89 -3.34 2.97 10.56
CA MET A 89 -2.26 3.88 11.00
C MET A 89 -2.63 5.35 10.78
N THR A 90 -3.24 5.69 9.64
CA THR A 90 -3.67 7.07 9.37
C THR A 90 -4.74 7.50 10.36
N TYR A 91 -5.73 6.64 10.61
CA TYR A 91 -6.80 6.88 11.59
C TYR A 91 -6.26 7.00 13.01
N THR A 92 -5.39 6.09 13.46
CA THR A 92 -4.74 6.17 14.78
C THR A 92 -3.92 7.44 14.91
N VAL A 93 -3.20 7.83 13.86
CA VAL A 93 -2.44 9.09 13.86
C VAL A 93 -3.36 10.30 13.96
N VAL A 94 -4.46 10.35 13.20
CA VAL A 94 -5.46 11.43 13.28
C VAL A 94 -6.10 11.46 14.67
N LYS A 95 -6.52 10.32 15.19
CA LYS A 95 -7.12 10.19 16.51
C LYS A 95 -6.14 10.58 17.63
N LEU A 96 -4.87 10.20 17.52
CA LEU A 96 -3.83 10.62 18.48
C LEU A 96 -3.62 12.14 18.43
N LEU A 97 -3.74 12.78 17.26
CA LEU A 97 -3.71 14.24 17.14
C LEU A 97 -4.95 14.89 17.77
N GLU A 98 -6.14 14.31 17.58
CA GLU A 98 -7.38 14.77 18.21
C GLU A 98 -7.38 14.58 19.74
N GLU A 99 -6.77 13.49 20.23
CA GLU A 99 -6.64 13.19 21.67
C GLU A 99 -5.48 13.97 22.33
N HIS A 100 -4.45 14.40 21.58
CA HIS A 100 -3.33 15.22 22.08
C HIS A 100 -3.56 16.73 21.99
N ASP A 101 -4.80 17.18 21.77
CA ASP A 101 -5.15 18.61 21.84
C ASP A 101 -5.14 19.19 23.28
N VAL A 102 -4.51 18.49 24.24
CA VAL A 102 -4.29 18.98 25.59
C VAL A 102 -2.86 18.62 26.04
N ARG A 103 -1.92 19.55 25.81
CA ARG A 103 -1.04 20.12 26.85
C ARG A 103 0.49 20.03 26.75
N ASP A 104 1.15 19.45 25.74
CA ASP A 104 2.63 19.55 25.75
C ASP A 104 3.31 19.68 24.38
N ARG A 105 3.79 20.91 24.14
CA ARG A 105 5.00 21.28 23.39
C ARG A 105 5.04 20.94 21.90
N LEU A 106 4.24 21.66 21.12
CA LEU A 106 4.81 22.34 19.96
C LEU A 106 4.29 23.78 19.97
N GLU A 107 5.21 24.71 19.78
CA GLU A 107 4.89 26.11 19.55
C GLU A 107 3.77 26.21 18.51
N ALA A 108 2.71 26.91 18.89
CA ALA A 108 1.44 27.02 18.19
C ALA A 108 1.50 27.82 16.86
N ASP A 109 2.69 27.97 16.26
CA ASP A 109 2.91 28.78 15.04
C ASP A 109 3.16 27.96 13.77
N GLN A 110 3.18 26.63 13.83
CA GLN A 110 3.39 25.79 12.65
C GLN A 110 2.37 24.67 12.52
N LEU A 111 1.10 24.99 12.77
CA LEU A 111 0.01 24.23 12.16
C LEU A 111 0.07 24.48 10.65
N LEU A 112 0.99 23.79 9.99
CA LEU A 112 1.20 23.85 8.56
C LEU A 112 -0.08 23.34 7.90
N GLU A 113 -0.91 24.25 7.37
CA GLU A 113 -1.97 23.94 6.39
C GLU A 113 -1.42 22.98 5.34
N ALA A 114 -2.24 22.08 4.77
CA ALA A 114 -1.76 21.03 3.87
C ALA A 114 -0.86 21.55 2.72
N GLU A 115 -1.11 22.77 2.23
CA GLU A 115 -0.28 23.47 1.23
C GLU A 115 1.12 23.84 1.75
N SER A 116 1.22 24.22 3.01
CA SER A 116 2.49 24.58 3.66
C SER A 116 3.32 23.35 4.03
N LEU A 117 2.70 22.20 4.39
CA LEU A 117 3.41 20.93 4.56
C LEU A 117 3.98 20.40 3.22
N HIS A 118 3.18 20.49 2.15
CA HIS A 118 3.65 20.12 0.81
C HIS A 118 4.86 20.95 0.40
N SER A 119 4.76 22.27 0.53
CA SER A 119 5.85 23.21 0.20
C SER A 119 7.09 22.94 1.05
N TYR A 120 6.91 22.67 2.34
CA TYR A 120 8.01 22.32 3.24
C TYR A 120 8.74 21.04 2.80
N ILE A 121 8.00 19.99 2.45
CA ILE A 121 8.60 18.73 1.98
C ILE A 121 9.28 18.90 0.62
N VAL A 122 8.70 19.69 -0.29
CA VAL A 122 9.34 20.00 -1.58
C VAL A 122 10.67 20.73 -1.37
N ASN A 123 10.73 21.70 -0.45
CA ASN A 123 11.97 22.39 -0.11
C ASN A 123 13.02 21.42 0.48
N LEU A 124 12.61 20.48 1.33
CA LEU A 124 13.51 19.45 1.84
C LEU A 124 14.03 18.55 0.71
N LEU A 125 13.22 18.26 -0.31
CA LEU A 125 13.66 17.48 -1.47
C LEU A 125 14.70 18.22 -2.31
N ASP A 126 14.73 19.56 -2.29
CA ASP A 126 15.76 20.38 -2.94
C ASP A 126 17.14 20.26 -2.29
N GLU A 127 17.20 19.85 -1.02
CA GLU A 127 18.48 19.56 -0.34
C GLU A 127 19.11 18.24 -0.79
N LEU A 128 18.37 17.40 -1.53
CA LEU A 128 18.87 16.10 -1.99
C LEU A 128 19.65 16.22 -3.30
N PRO A 129 20.63 15.32 -3.54
CA PRO A 129 21.23 15.19 -4.85
C PRO A 129 20.16 15.01 -5.94
N SER A 130 20.31 15.72 -7.06
CA SER A 130 19.32 15.78 -8.16
C SER A 130 18.84 14.41 -8.63
N ALA A 131 19.74 13.44 -8.74
CA ALA A 131 19.40 12.06 -9.10
C ALA A 131 18.47 11.38 -8.08
N ARG A 132 18.69 11.61 -6.78
CA ARG A 132 17.86 11.05 -5.70
C ARG A 132 16.50 11.74 -5.64
N LYS A 133 16.46 13.07 -5.77
CA LYS A 133 15.22 13.85 -5.86
C LYS A 133 14.37 13.36 -7.03
N ASN A 134 14.96 13.22 -8.22
CA ASN A 134 14.26 12.77 -9.42
C ASN A 134 13.63 11.39 -9.24
N ILE A 135 14.36 10.43 -8.68
CA ILE A 135 13.84 9.08 -8.38
C ILE A 135 12.61 9.16 -7.45
N PHE A 136 12.69 9.97 -6.39
CA PHE A 136 11.57 10.12 -5.46
C PHE A 136 10.36 10.77 -6.12
N ILE A 137 10.57 11.77 -6.99
CA ILE A 137 9.48 12.42 -7.74
C ILE A 137 8.78 11.44 -8.68
N LEU A 138 9.54 10.68 -9.47
CA LEU A 138 8.97 9.69 -10.40
C LEU A 138 8.13 8.64 -9.65
N SER A 139 8.60 8.20 -8.49
CA SER A 139 7.85 7.24 -7.66
C SER A 139 6.60 7.87 -7.04
N ARG A 140 6.76 9.02 -6.38
CA ARG A 140 5.72 9.58 -5.50
C ARG A 140 4.65 10.37 -6.26
N PHE A 141 5.06 11.12 -7.27
CA PHE A 141 4.22 12.06 -7.99
C PHE A 141 3.83 11.59 -9.39
N LYS A 142 4.67 10.76 -10.02
CA LYS A 142 4.35 10.13 -11.31
C LYS A 142 3.87 8.68 -11.19
N HIS A 143 3.80 8.16 -9.96
CA HIS A 143 3.31 6.81 -9.64
C HIS A 143 4.01 5.68 -10.40
N MET A 144 5.25 5.89 -10.83
CA MET A 144 6.02 4.88 -11.53
C MET A 144 6.50 3.81 -10.55
N SER A 145 6.42 2.55 -10.96
CA SER A 145 7.02 1.42 -10.25
C SER A 145 8.55 1.49 -10.27
N ASN A 146 9.19 0.83 -9.31
CA ASN A 146 10.65 0.77 -9.25
C ASN A 146 11.26 0.24 -10.56
N LYS A 147 10.59 -0.72 -11.20
CA LYS A 147 10.95 -1.28 -12.50
C LYS A 147 10.88 -0.27 -13.64
N GLU A 148 9.81 0.52 -13.70
CA GLU A 148 9.66 1.57 -14.72
C GLU A 148 10.71 2.68 -14.54
N ILE A 149 10.98 3.09 -13.30
CA ILE A 149 12.02 4.09 -12.98
C ILE A 149 13.42 3.54 -13.33
N ALA A 150 13.70 2.30 -12.96
CA ALA A 150 14.96 1.62 -13.25
C ALA A 150 15.22 1.58 -14.77
N SER A 151 14.19 1.22 -15.55
CA SER A 151 14.25 1.19 -17.00
C SER A 151 14.46 2.59 -17.59
N LEU A 152 13.70 3.58 -17.11
CA LEU A 152 13.77 4.96 -17.59
C LEU A 152 15.16 5.59 -17.35
N LEU A 153 15.76 5.33 -16.19
CA LEU A 153 17.03 5.93 -15.78
C LEU A 153 18.25 5.03 -16.08
N SER A 154 18.04 3.86 -16.69
CA SER A 154 19.11 2.87 -16.95
C SER A 154 19.92 2.50 -15.69
N ILE A 155 19.22 2.24 -14.58
CA ILE A 155 19.79 1.81 -13.29
C ILE A 155 19.11 0.54 -12.79
N SER A 156 19.64 -0.11 -11.74
CA SER A 156 18.99 -1.29 -11.17
C SER A 156 17.76 -0.93 -10.32
N GLU A 157 16.74 -1.80 -10.27
CA GLU A 157 15.61 -1.68 -9.34
C GLU A 157 16.08 -1.55 -7.89
N LYS A 158 17.18 -2.24 -7.54
CA LYS A 158 17.78 -2.15 -6.21
C LYS A 158 18.33 -0.76 -5.89
N THR A 159 18.88 -0.08 -6.89
CA THR A 159 19.33 1.30 -6.77
C THR A 159 18.14 2.22 -6.51
N VAL A 160 17.03 2.03 -7.23
CA VAL A 160 15.78 2.80 -7.03
C VAL A 160 15.26 2.63 -5.60
N GLU A 161 15.11 1.38 -5.14
CA GLU A 161 14.69 1.08 -3.75
C GLU A 161 15.58 1.77 -2.72
N THR A 162 16.90 1.69 -2.91
CA THR A 162 17.88 2.25 -1.98
C THR A 162 17.79 3.78 -1.93
N GLN A 163 17.58 4.44 -3.07
CA GLN A 163 17.43 5.89 -3.11
C GLN A 163 16.11 6.33 -2.48
N ILE A 164 15.00 5.63 -2.73
CA ILE A 164 13.71 5.90 -2.07
C ILE A 164 13.85 5.74 -0.55
N TYR A 165 14.45 4.64 -0.08
CA TYR A 165 14.68 4.41 1.35
C TYR A 165 15.51 5.53 1.99
N ARG A 166 16.60 5.95 1.33
CA ARG A 166 17.45 7.05 1.83
C ARG A 166 16.71 8.38 1.86
N THR A 167 15.85 8.67 0.88
CA THR A 167 15.00 9.86 0.88
C THR A 167 14.01 9.84 2.04
N LEU A 168 13.32 8.71 2.26
CA LEU A 168 12.38 8.59 3.39
C LEU A 168 13.08 8.72 4.74
N LYS A 169 14.28 8.16 4.90
CA LYS A 169 15.09 8.31 6.11
C LYS A 169 15.49 9.77 6.35
N PHE A 170 15.86 10.49 5.29
CA PHE A 170 16.17 11.92 5.37
C PHE A 170 14.94 12.73 5.77
N LEU A 171 13.79 12.54 5.10
CA LEU A 171 12.56 13.25 5.43
C LEU A 171 12.11 12.95 6.87
N LYS A 172 12.21 11.71 7.33
CA LYS A 172 11.91 11.33 8.73
C LYS A 172 12.81 12.03 9.75
N SER A 173 14.02 12.43 9.38
CA SER A 173 14.91 13.19 10.28
C SER A 173 14.56 14.67 10.40
N LYS A 174 13.71 15.18 9.50
CA LYS A 174 13.35 16.62 9.39
C LYS A 174 11.87 16.89 9.64
N VAL A 175 11.02 15.90 9.41
CA VAL A 175 9.56 16.01 9.48
C VAL A 175 9.04 15.07 10.57
N ASN A 176 8.07 15.56 11.37
CA ASN A 176 7.37 14.71 12.33
C ASN A 176 6.80 13.47 11.60
N LEU A 177 6.96 12.30 12.21
CA LEU A 177 6.54 11.02 11.62
C LEU A 177 5.05 11.03 11.21
N VAL A 178 4.20 11.68 12.00
CA VAL A 178 2.76 11.85 11.73
C VAL A 178 2.53 12.65 10.45
N LEU A 179 3.14 13.82 10.33
CA LEU A 179 3.03 14.68 9.14
C LEU A 179 3.61 14.00 7.90
N LEU A 180 4.70 13.25 8.06
CA LEU A 180 5.29 12.48 6.98
C LEU A 180 4.34 11.35 6.51
N ILE A 181 3.66 10.66 7.42
CA ILE A 181 2.67 9.63 7.07
C ILE A 181 1.48 10.26 6.32
N LEU A 182 0.97 11.40 6.76
CA LEU A 182 -0.10 12.14 6.07
C LEU A 182 0.33 12.54 4.66
N PHE A 183 1.54 13.09 4.49
CA PHE A 183 2.07 13.41 3.16
C PHE A 183 2.23 12.16 2.28
N LEU A 184 2.60 11.02 2.85
CA LEU A 184 2.78 9.74 2.16
C LEU A 184 1.45 9.00 1.89
N SER A 185 0.36 9.36 2.56
CA SER A 185 -0.97 8.77 2.34
C SER A 185 -1.80 9.55 1.32
N GLN A 186 -1.53 10.85 1.13
CA GLN A 186 -2.22 11.65 0.11
C GLN A 186 -1.90 11.14 -1.31
N LYS A 187 -2.93 10.81 -2.10
CA LYS A 187 -2.81 10.65 -3.55
C LYS A 187 -2.80 12.04 -4.18
N ILE A 188 -1.64 12.69 -4.20
CA ILE A 188 -1.54 14.04 -4.74
C ILE A 188 -1.62 13.94 -6.27
N LYS A 189 -2.80 14.24 -6.82
CA LYS A 189 -2.95 14.70 -8.20
C LYS A 189 -2.21 16.03 -8.30
N ILE A 190 -1.09 16.05 -9.00
CA ILE A 190 -0.52 17.30 -9.49
C ILE A 190 -1.28 17.63 -10.79
N CYS A 191 -2.07 18.70 -10.75
CA CYS A 191 -2.42 19.44 -11.96
C CYS A 191 -1.19 20.21 -12.43
#